data_AF-A0A920Q2A1-F1
#
_entry.id   AF-A0A920Q2A1-F1
#
_cell.length_a   1.000
_cell.length_b   1.000
_cell.length_c   1.000
_cell.angle_alpha   90.00
_cell.angle_beta   90.00
_cell.angle_gamma   90.00
#
_symmetry.space_group_name_H-M   'P 1'
#
loop_
_entity.id
_entity.type
_entity.pdbx_description
1 polymer ?
#
loop_
_entity_poly.entity_id
_entity_poly.type
_entity_poly.pdbx_seq_one_letter_code
_entity_poly.pdbx_strand_id
1 'polypeptide(L)'
;MTRMSLAGRRPVNWNVLSIDAARPEDYRSQLEACDQVAEAGGKAMALTMPILVGMNMHFHTFCALYSLPDWGEVMNLPHDEKVAALSDPETRRHLETRAASPDAGVFSRLTGWRLYRIGDTYSGAQNEGLKGRLVGDIARERGQRDFYTLLDIVLADDLRTVLWPGPTDDDPASWIMRQGGLGPRPRHDRRFGRRCPPRPDGRRQLHDPVAGRAACAARSLGPLWGVPSPT
;
A
#
# COMPACT_ATOMS: atom_id res chain seq x y z
N MET A 1 -19.50 -0.48 5.17
CA MET A 1 -19.67 0.14 3.83
C MET A 1 -21.13 0.39 3.47
N THR A 2 -22.05 -0.56 3.68
CA THR A 2 -23.49 -0.43 3.34
C THR A 2 -24.13 0.86 3.84
N ARG A 3 -24.05 1.13 5.16
CA ARG A 3 -24.61 2.35 5.76
C ARG A 3 -24.07 3.63 5.11
N MET A 4 -22.76 3.68 4.84
CA MET A 4 -22.11 4.86 4.22
C MET A 4 -22.64 5.10 2.80
N SER A 5 -22.77 4.04 1.99
CA SER A 5 -23.28 4.16 0.63
C SER A 5 -24.75 4.59 0.61
N LEU A 6 -25.58 4.00 1.47
CA LEU A 6 -27.01 4.32 1.54
C LEU A 6 -27.26 5.75 2.04
N ALA A 7 -26.59 6.15 3.12
CA ALA A 7 -26.71 7.50 3.67
C ALA A 7 -26.22 8.56 2.68
N GLY A 8 -25.06 8.32 2.05
CA GLY A 8 -24.46 9.25 1.10
C GLY A 8 -25.12 9.26 -0.28
N ARG A 9 -25.89 8.23 -0.64
CA ARG A 9 -26.42 8.00 -2.01
C ARG A 9 -25.32 8.09 -3.08
N ARG A 10 -24.10 7.64 -2.73
CA ARG A 10 -22.91 7.65 -3.59
C ARG A 10 -22.20 6.29 -3.55
N PRO A 11 -21.48 5.92 -4.62
CA PRO A 11 -20.57 4.79 -4.58
C PRO A 11 -19.49 5.00 -3.51
N VAL A 12 -19.28 3.99 -2.69
CA VAL A 12 -18.14 3.92 -1.76
C VAL A 12 -17.01 3.21 -2.49
N ASN A 13 -15.90 3.90 -2.69
CA ASN A 13 -14.66 3.27 -3.09
C ASN A 13 -13.96 2.72 -1.84
N TRP A 14 -13.41 1.53 -1.93
CA TRP A 14 -12.51 0.99 -0.92
C TRP A 14 -11.24 0.45 -1.60
N ASN A 15 -10.10 0.87 -1.04
CA ASN A 15 -8.76 0.46 -1.44
C ASN A 15 -8.29 -0.62 -0.45
N VAL A 16 -7.56 -1.67 -0.79
CA VAL A 16 -7.10 -2.21 -2.08
C VAL A 16 -7.56 -3.67 -2.13
N LEU A 17 -8.19 -4.10 -3.23
CA LEU A 17 -8.46 -5.50 -3.53
C LEU A 17 -7.18 -6.13 -4.08
N SER A 18 -6.63 -7.07 -3.33
CA SER A 18 -5.44 -7.83 -3.73
C SER A 18 -5.87 -9.20 -4.26
N ILE A 19 -5.27 -9.63 -5.37
CA ILE A 19 -5.47 -10.95 -5.97
C ILE A 19 -4.13 -11.66 -5.89
N ASP A 20 -4.09 -12.74 -5.10
CA ASP A 20 -2.89 -13.51 -4.79
C ASP A 20 -3.25 -15.00 -4.82
N ALA A 21 -2.52 -15.80 -5.60
CA ALA A 21 -2.74 -17.23 -5.70
C ALA A 21 -2.40 -17.99 -4.41
N ALA A 22 -1.58 -17.43 -3.52
CA ALA A 22 -1.32 -18.00 -2.21
C ALA A 22 -2.55 -17.93 -1.29
N ARG A 23 -3.49 -17.01 -1.55
CA ARG A 23 -4.73 -16.83 -0.78
C ARG A 23 -5.93 -16.61 -1.71
N PRO A 24 -6.34 -17.65 -2.45
CA PRO A 24 -7.32 -17.50 -3.53
C PRO A 24 -8.74 -17.18 -3.04
N GLU A 25 -9.05 -17.43 -1.77
CA GLU A 25 -10.37 -17.14 -1.20
C GLU A 25 -10.50 -15.71 -0.67
N ASP A 26 -9.40 -15.05 -0.29
CA ASP A 26 -9.42 -13.73 0.35
C ASP A 26 -10.07 -12.67 -0.55
N TYR A 27 -9.71 -12.68 -1.84
CA TYR A 27 -10.29 -11.72 -2.79
C TYR A 27 -11.79 -12.01 -3.02
N ARG A 28 -12.22 -13.28 -2.96
CA ARG A 28 -13.63 -13.65 -3.13
C ARG A 28 -14.47 -13.15 -1.97
N SER A 29 -14.01 -13.37 -0.73
CA SER A 29 -14.68 -12.84 0.47
C SER A 29 -14.77 -11.30 0.43
N GLN A 30 -13.75 -10.62 -0.09
CA GLN A 30 -13.80 -9.17 -0.31
C GLN A 30 -14.85 -8.77 -1.36
N LEU A 31 -15.01 -9.55 -2.43
CA LEU A 31 -16.05 -9.31 -3.43
C LEU A 31 -17.46 -9.57 -2.89
N GLU A 32 -17.66 -10.58 -2.04
CA GLU A 32 -18.94 -10.83 -1.37
C GLU A 32 -19.41 -9.63 -0.54
N ALA A 33 -18.48 -8.90 0.10
CA ALA A 33 -18.82 -7.66 0.81
C ALA A 33 -19.37 -6.57 -0.13
N CYS A 34 -18.94 -6.54 -1.40
CA CYS A 34 -19.51 -5.64 -2.41
C CYS A 34 -20.91 -6.09 -2.85
N ASP A 35 -21.12 -7.40 -2.97
CA ASP A 35 -22.41 -7.97 -3.34
C ASP A 35 -23.47 -7.71 -2.24
N GLN A 36 -23.12 -7.87 -0.97
CA GLN A 36 -23.99 -7.50 0.17
C GLN A 36 -24.39 -6.01 0.16
N VAL A 37 -23.48 -5.12 -0.24
CA VAL A 37 -23.79 -3.68 -0.40
C VAL A 37 -24.79 -3.47 -1.54
N ALA A 38 -24.64 -4.21 -2.64
CA ALA A 38 -25.53 -4.14 -3.80
C ALA A 38 -26.93 -4.69 -3.50
N GLU A 39 -27.03 -5.81 -2.77
CA GLU A 39 -28.30 -6.39 -2.31
C GLU A 39 -29.11 -5.40 -1.45
N ALA A 40 -28.42 -4.63 -0.60
CA ALA A 40 -29.03 -3.58 0.19
C ALA A 40 -29.39 -2.30 -0.61
N GLY A 41 -29.15 -2.28 -1.93
CA GLY A 41 -29.41 -1.13 -2.81
C GLY A 41 -28.31 -0.05 -2.79
N GLY A 42 -27.19 -0.30 -2.11
CA GLY A 42 -26.01 0.54 -2.10
C GLY A 42 -25.08 0.28 -3.29
N LYS A 43 -23.94 0.96 -3.30
CA LYS A 43 -22.88 0.81 -4.32
C LYS A 43 -21.50 0.82 -3.65
N ALA A 44 -20.75 -0.26 -3.81
CA ALA A 44 -19.35 -0.36 -3.40
C ALA A 44 -18.48 -0.73 -4.61
N MET A 45 -17.32 -0.08 -4.75
CA MET A 45 -16.37 -0.30 -5.83
C MET A 45 -15.01 -0.64 -5.24
N ALA A 46 -14.56 -1.87 -5.44
CA ALA A 46 -13.22 -2.32 -5.07
C ALA A 46 -12.18 -1.75 -6.04
N LEU A 47 -11.17 -1.03 -5.53
CA LEU A 47 -10.02 -0.64 -6.32
C LEU A 47 -8.97 -1.74 -6.24
N THR A 48 -8.46 -2.19 -7.38
CA THR A 48 -7.35 -3.13 -7.46
C THR A 48 -6.22 -2.53 -8.28
N MET A 49 -4.99 -2.94 -7.99
CA MET A 49 -3.83 -2.51 -8.75
C MET A 49 -3.65 -3.50 -9.92
N PRO A 50 -3.87 -3.08 -11.18
CA PRO A 50 -3.85 -3.99 -12.33
C PRO A 50 -2.43 -4.40 -12.74
N ILE A 51 -1.43 -3.72 -12.18
CA ILE A 51 0.00 -3.96 -12.38
C ILE A 51 0.69 -3.93 -11.02
N LEU A 52 1.84 -4.60 -10.92
CA LEU A 52 2.70 -4.54 -9.75
C LEU A 52 3.52 -3.26 -9.80
N VAL A 53 3.27 -2.35 -8.85
CA VAL A 53 4.00 -1.09 -8.73
C VAL A 53 5.08 -1.26 -7.67
N GLY A 54 6.31 -0.89 -8.02
CA GLY A 54 7.41 -0.88 -7.06
C GLY A 54 7.12 0.10 -5.93
N MET A 55 7.09 -0.39 -4.70
CA MET A 55 7.05 0.43 -3.50
C MET A 55 8.48 0.57 -2.99
N ASN A 56 8.92 1.78 -2.65
CA ASN A 56 10.19 1.97 -1.96
C ASN A 56 9.94 2.13 -0.46
N MET A 57 10.87 1.62 0.34
CA MET A 57 10.87 1.72 1.79
C MET A 57 12.27 2.04 2.28
N HIS A 58 12.35 2.55 3.50
CA HIS A 58 13.59 2.70 4.26
C HIS A 58 13.22 2.67 5.74
N PHE A 59 14.14 2.27 6.61
CA PHE A 59 13.87 2.08 8.04
C PHE A 59 13.89 3.41 8.82
N HIS A 60 14.53 4.44 8.25
CA HIS A 60 14.66 5.77 8.86
C HIS A 60 13.30 6.50 8.99
N THR A 61 12.37 6.39 8.04
CA THR A 61 11.01 6.96 8.18
C THR A 61 9.94 5.89 8.27
N PHE A 62 8.71 6.30 8.59
CA PHE A 62 7.54 5.43 8.57
C PHE A 62 7.40 4.74 7.20
N CYS A 63 7.22 3.41 7.24
CA CYS A 63 6.85 2.60 6.09
C CYS A 63 5.90 1.48 6.53
N ALA A 64 5.33 0.74 5.57
CA ALA A 64 4.33 -0.28 5.87
C ALA A 64 4.81 -1.40 6.82
N LEU A 65 6.12 -1.60 6.99
CA LEU A 65 6.69 -2.54 7.96
C LEU A 65 6.38 -2.18 9.42
N TYR A 66 6.10 -0.90 9.72
CA TYR A 66 5.74 -0.45 11.07
C TYR A 66 4.40 -1.03 11.53
N SER A 67 3.57 -1.48 10.59
CA SER A 67 2.26 -2.09 10.86
C SER A 67 2.33 -3.61 11.06
N LEU A 68 3.53 -4.21 11.03
CA LEU A 68 3.70 -5.60 11.45
C LEU A 68 3.49 -5.73 12.97
N PRO A 69 3.00 -6.89 13.46
CA PRO A 69 2.76 -7.12 14.88
C PRO A 69 4.05 -6.89 15.68
N ASP A 70 3.95 -6.09 16.74
CA ASP A 70 5.04 -5.75 17.68
C ASP A 70 6.24 -5.00 17.07
N TRP A 71 6.24 -4.75 15.75
CA TRP A 71 7.28 -3.95 15.11
C TRP A 71 7.19 -2.47 15.47
N GLY A 72 5.98 -1.97 15.73
CA GLY A 72 5.76 -0.56 16.06
C GLY A 72 6.57 -0.10 17.27
N GLU A 73 6.83 -0.96 18.25
CA GLU A 73 7.58 -0.61 19.45
C GLU A 73 9.05 -0.29 19.14
N VAL A 74 9.68 -1.08 18.25
CA VAL A 74 11.08 -0.86 17.82
C VAL A 74 11.17 0.23 16.76
N MET A 75 10.24 0.20 15.79
CA MET A 75 10.31 1.08 14.62
C MET A 75 9.96 2.54 14.95
N ASN A 76 9.24 2.82 16.04
CA ASN A 76 8.95 4.19 16.49
C ASN A 76 9.98 4.76 17.48
N LEU A 77 11.03 4.01 17.85
CA LEU A 77 12.09 4.53 18.71
C LEU A 77 12.84 5.71 18.06
N PRO A 78 13.42 6.61 18.88
CA PRO A 78 14.42 7.57 18.41
C PRO A 78 15.55 6.87 17.64
N HIS A 79 16.20 7.59 16.73
CA HIS A 79 17.17 7.02 15.79
C HIS A 79 18.23 6.10 16.44
N ASP A 80 18.94 6.60 17.44
CA ASP A 80 20.02 5.84 18.10
C ASP A 80 19.50 4.61 18.86
N GLU A 81 18.36 4.74 19.54
CA GLU A 81 17.70 3.63 20.24
C GLU A 81 17.20 2.58 19.26
N LYS A 82 16.68 3.00 18.10
CA LYS A 82 16.26 2.11 17.02
C LYS A 82 17.45 1.35 16.43
N VAL A 83 18.57 2.02 16.19
CA VAL A 83 19.81 1.38 15.73
C VAL A 83 20.31 0.35 16.75
N ALA A 84 20.30 0.70 18.04
CA ALA A 84 20.69 -0.22 19.12
C ALA A 84 19.76 -1.44 19.19
N ALA A 85 18.44 -1.24 19.17
CA ALA A 85 17.45 -2.31 19.21
C ALA A 85 17.54 -3.22 17.97
N LEU A 86 17.68 -2.66 16.77
CA LEU A 86 17.86 -3.45 15.55
C LEU A 86 19.21 -4.16 15.48
N SER A 87 20.20 -3.75 16.28
CA SER A 87 21.49 -4.45 16.42
C SER A 87 21.43 -5.62 17.41
N ASP A 88 20.47 -5.61 18.33
CA ASP A 88 20.30 -6.66 19.34
C ASP A 88 19.77 -7.98 18.73
N PRO A 89 20.50 -9.12 18.87
CA PRO A 89 20.10 -10.40 18.30
C PRO A 89 18.73 -10.91 18.78
N GLU A 90 18.35 -10.63 20.03
CA GLU A 90 17.06 -11.08 20.57
C GLU A 90 15.91 -10.32 19.92
N THR A 91 16.04 -9.00 19.80
CA THR A 91 15.10 -8.13 19.09
C THR A 91 14.95 -8.57 17.64
N ARG A 92 16.05 -8.83 16.93
CA ARG A 92 15.99 -9.33 15.54
C ARG A 92 15.19 -10.64 15.44
N ARG A 93 15.45 -11.60 16.34
CA ARG A 93 14.74 -12.88 16.39
C ARG A 93 13.24 -12.69 16.68
N HIS A 94 12.92 -11.80 17.61
CA HIS A 94 11.53 -11.47 17.94
C HIS A 94 10.79 -10.88 16.74
N LEU A 95 11.36 -9.84 16.11
CA LEU A 95 10.76 -9.17 14.95
C LEU A 95 10.52 -10.13 13.80
N GLU A 96 11.48 -11.01 13.49
CA GLU A 96 11.29 -12.00 12.42
C GLU A 96 10.19 -13.01 12.76
N THR A 97 10.13 -13.48 14.01
CA THR A 97 9.10 -14.41 14.47
C THR A 97 7.71 -13.79 14.32
N ARG A 98 7.55 -12.52 14.70
CA ARG A 98 6.28 -11.81 14.59
C ARG A 98 5.91 -11.48 13.15
N ALA A 99 6.90 -11.20 12.31
CA ALA A 99 6.70 -11.03 10.86
C ALA A 99 6.17 -12.31 10.18
N ALA A 100 6.56 -13.50 10.67
CA ALA A 100 6.07 -14.79 10.17
C ALA A 100 4.72 -15.21 10.78
N SER A 101 4.18 -14.48 11.75
CA SER A 101 2.96 -14.87 12.47
C SER A 101 1.69 -14.63 11.64
N PRO A 102 0.60 -15.39 11.88
CA PRO A 102 -0.69 -15.15 11.24
C PRO A 102 -1.25 -13.74 11.50
N ASP A 103 -0.88 -13.14 12.64
CA ASP A 103 -1.30 -11.79 13.05
C ASP A 103 -0.81 -10.70 12.07
N ALA A 104 0.24 -10.99 11.27
CA ALA A 104 0.72 -10.07 10.26
C ALA A 104 -0.31 -9.80 9.14
N GLY A 105 -1.28 -10.70 8.94
CA GLY A 105 -2.39 -10.53 8.01
C GLY A 105 -1.93 -10.10 6.62
N VAL A 106 -2.48 -8.99 6.11
CA VAL A 106 -2.16 -8.43 4.78
C VAL A 106 -0.70 -7.97 4.68
N PHE A 107 -0.03 -7.64 5.79
CA PHE A 107 1.37 -7.21 5.78
C PHE A 107 2.37 -8.36 5.66
N SER A 108 1.94 -9.61 5.83
CA SER A 108 2.79 -10.80 5.61
C SER A 108 3.40 -10.85 4.20
N ARG A 109 2.77 -10.23 3.20
CA ARG A 109 3.34 -10.11 1.84
C ARG A 109 4.65 -9.32 1.77
N LEU A 110 4.92 -8.48 2.77
CA LEU A 110 6.16 -7.69 2.85
C LEU A 110 7.31 -8.48 3.48
N THR A 111 7.06 -9.67 4.01
CA THR A 111 8.08 -10.43 4.76
C THR A 111 8.86 -11.40 3.85
N GLY A 112 8.68 -11.29 2.53
CA GLY A 112 9.49 -11.94 1.51
C GLY A 112 10.88 -11.31 1.36
N TRP A 113 11.67 -11.28 2.44
CA TRP A 113 12.94 -10.56 2.55
C TRP A 113 13.92 -10.88 1.40
N ARG A 114 13.96 -12.13 0.96
CA ARG A 114 14.72 -12.59 -0.22
C ARG A 114 14.54 -11.71 -1.47
N LEU A 115 13.31 -11.25 -1.69
CA LEU A 115 12.88 -10.55 -2.89
C LEU A 115 13.18 -9.05 -2.82
N TYR A 116 13.69 -8.55 -1.69
CA TYR A 116 14.03 -7.14 -1.54
C TYR A 116 15.22 -6.82 -2.44
N ARG A 117 15.03 -5.86 -3.34
CA ARG A 117 16.12 -5.29 -4.13
C ARG A 117 16.69 -4.08 -3.41
N ILE A 118 18.01 -4.07 -3.25
CA ILE A 118 18.75 -2.94 -2.69
C ILE A 118 18.75 -1.80 -3.70
N GLY A 119 18.30 -0.63 -3.28
CA GLY A 119 18.32 0.61 -4.04
C GLY A 119 19.60 1.42 -3.79
N ASP A 120 19.44 2.72 -3.62
CA ASP A 120 20.55 3.59 -3.23
C ASP A 120 21.06 3.26 -1.82
N THR A 121 22.38 3.26 -1.70
CA THR A 121 23.15 3.02 -0.46
C THR A 121 24.09 4.20 -0.24
N TYR A 122 24.29 4.60 1.00
CA TYR A 122 25.09 5.78 1.37
C TYR A 122 26.38 5.43 2.15
N SER A 123 26.51 4.20 2.65
CA SER A 123 27.73 3.71 3.30
C SER A 123 28.76 3.20 2.30
N GLY A 124 29.77 4.04 2.07
CA GLY A 124 30.71 3.90 0.94
C GLY A 124 31.61 2.67 0.93
N ALA A 125 31.90 2.02 2.08
CA ALA A 125 32.81 0.86 2.10
C ALA A 125 32.09 -0.49 2.35
N GLN A 126 30.98 -0.48 3.07
CA GLN A 126 30.32 -1.73 3.54
C GLN A 126 29.21 -2.20 2.61
N ASN A 127 28.53 -1.26 1.93
CA ASN A 127 27.43 -1.54 1.01
C ASN A 127 27.77 -1.23 -0.46
N GLU A 128 29.04 -0.98 -0.76
CA GLU A 128 29.49 -0.72 -2.12
C GLU A 128 29.16 -1.90 -3.04
N GLY A 129 28.60 -1.61 -4.22
CA GLY A 129 28.22 -2.63 -5.20
C GLY A 129 26.96 -3.45 -4.86
N LEU A 130 26.27 -3.17 -3.75
CA LEU A 130 25.01 -3.87 -3.41
C LEU A 130 23.80 -3.33 -4.19
N LYS A 131 23.86 -2.09 -4.68
CA LYS A 131 22.78 -1.47 -5.44
C LYS A 131 22.35 -2.33 -6.63
N GLY A 132 21.04 -2.54 -6.75
CA GLY A 132 20.39 -3.34 -7.78
C GLY A 132 20.34 -4.84 -7.48
N ARG A 133 21.07 -5.34 -6.47
CA ARG A 133 21.10 -6.76 -6.11
C ARG A 133 19.92 -7.15 -5.21
N LEU A 134 19.57 -8.43 -5.22
CA LEU A 134 18.57 -9.00 -4.31
C LEU A 134 19.21 -9.39 -2.98
N VAL A 135 18.50 -9.13 -1.88
CA VAL A 135 18.92 -9.53 -0.52
C VAL A 135 19.23 -11.01 -0.45
N GLY A 136 18.42 -11.88 -1.06
CA GLY A 136 18.67 -13.32 -0.99
C GLY A 136 19.89 -13.82 -1.75
N ASP A 137 20.38 -13.08 -2.74
CA ASP A 137 21.66 -13.40 -3.39
C ASP A 137 22.83 -12.99 -2.50
N ILE A 138 22.73 -11.80 -1.89
CA ILE A 138 23.72 -11.30 -0.93
C ILE A 138 23.78 -12.22 0.30
N ALA A 139 22.62 -12.66 0.80
CA ALA A 139 22.50 -13.54 1.97
C ALA A 139 23.15 -14.91 1.70
N ARG A 140 22.95 -15.46 0.50
CA ARG A 140 23.56 -16.72 0.05
C ARG A 140 25.08 -16.62 -0.02
N GLU A 141 25.60 -15.52 -0.55
CA GLU A 141 27.06 -15.27 -0.59
C GLU A 141 27.66 -15.12 0.80
N ARG A 142 26.91 -14.51 1.74
CA ARG A 142 27.33 -14.32 3.13
C ARG A 142 27.09 -15.54 4.02
N GLY A 143 26.38 -16.57 3.54
CA GLY A 143 25.99 -17.73 4.35
C GLY A 143 25.06 -17.37 5.51
N GLN A 144 24.22 -16.35 5.35
CA GLN A 144 23.37 -15.79 6.40
C GLN A 144 21.90 -15.84 5.96
N ARG A 145 20.94 -15.70 6.89
CA ARG A 145 19.52 -15.64 6.54
C ARG A 145 19.14 -14.25 6.00
N ASP A 146 18.20 -14.24 5.07
CA ASP A 146 17.75 -13.05 4.34
C ASP A 146 17.42 -11.86 5.24
N PHE A 147 16.66 -12.07 6.32
CA PHE A 147 16.26 -10.99 7.23
C PHE A 147 17.45 -10.35 7.95
N TYR A 148 18.40 -11.16 8.43
CA TYR A 148 19.59 -10.63 9.10
C TYR A 148 20.51 -9.89 8.13
N THR A 149 20.69 -10.43 6.92
CA THR A 149 21.44 -9.74 5.87
C THR A 149 20.82 -8.40 5.51
N LEU A 150 19.48 -8.34 5.41
CA LEU A 150 18.76 -7.09 5.21
C LEU A 150 19.05 -6.08 6.34
N LEU A 151 18.94 -6.49 7.61
CA LEU A 151 19.20 -5.61 8.75
C LEU A 151 20.65 -5.13 8.78
N ASP A 152 21.62 -5.99 8.48
CA ASP A 152 23.03 -5.60 8.47
C ASP A 152 23.32 -4.54 7.39
N ILE A 153 22.72 -4.68 6.21
CA ILE A 153 22.82 -3.67 5.14
C ILE A 153 22.21 -2.35 5.59
N VAL A 154 21.00 -2.41 6.16
CA VAL A 154 20.25 -1.22 6.59
C VAL A 154 20.95 -0.50 7.74
N LEU A 155 21.50 -1.23 8.72
CA LEU A 155 22.25 -0.67 9.85
C LEU A 155 23.59 -0.09 9.41
N ALA A 156 24.30 -0.75 8.49
CA ALA A 156 25.53 -0.22 7.91
C ALA A 156 25.31 1.11 7.19
N ASP A 157 24.08 1.39 6.76
CA ASP A 157 23.69 2.61 6.04
C ASP A 157 22.89 3.60 6.89
N ASP A 158 22.99 3.49 8.22
CA ASP A 158 22.29 4.37 9.16
C ASP A 158 20.77 4.44 8.91
N LEU A 159 20.18 3.29 8.55
CA LEU A 159 18.76 3.11 8.23
C LEU A 159 18.26 3.80 6.96
N ARG A 160 19.18 4.38 6.17
CA ARG A 160 18.88 5.18 4.97
C ARG A 160 18.83 4.37 3.67
N THR A 161 19.19 3.09 3.70
CA THR A 161 19.14 2.22 2.52
C THR A 161 17.75 2.26 1.88
N VAL A 162 17.72 2.54 0.59
CA VAL A 162 16.48 2.42 -0.19
C VAL A 162 16.22 0.94 -0.45
N LEU A 163 15.03 0.47 -0.07
CA LEU A 163 14.60 -0.91 -0.23
C LEU A 163 13.43 -0.97 -1.19
N TRP A 164 13.46 -1.93 -2.11
CA TRP A 164 12.35 -2.22 -3.03
C TRP A 164 11.86 -3.64 -2.77
N PRO A 165 10.80 -3.84 -1.97
CA PRO A 165 10.20 -5.15 -1.76
C PRO A 165 9.74 -5.72 -3.09
N GLY A 166 10.15 -6.95 -3.39
CA GLY A 166 9.64 -7.66 -4.55
C GLY A 166 8.22 -8.17 -4.30
N PRO A 167 7.34 -8.12 -5.31
CA PRO A 167 5.99 -8.67 -5.21
C PRO A 167 6.03 -10.18 -4.95
N THR A 168 5.25 -10.66 -3.99
CA THR A 168 5.09 -12.09 -3.69
C THR A 168 4.08 -12.77 -4.62
N ASP A 169 3.28 -11.97 -5.33
CA ASP A 169 2.17 -12.34 -6.22
C ASP A 169 2.52 -12.13 -7.71
N ASP A 170 3.82 -12.17 -8.05
CA ASP A 170 4.34 -12.09 -9.42
C ASP A 170 4.61 -13.47 -10.04
N ASP A 171 3.77 -14.44 -9.71
CA ASP A 171 3.83 -15.78 -10.27
C ASP A 171 2.75 -15.99 -11.36
N PRO A 172 2.95 -16.93 -12.31
CA PRO A 172 2.00 -17.17 -13.39
C PRO A 172 0.57 -17.47 -12.91
N ALA A 173 0.38 -18.13 -11.76
CA ALA A 173 -0.95 -18.46 -11.26
C ALA A 173 -1.68 -17.19 -10.76
N SER A 174 -0.97 -16.30 -10.06
CA SER A 174 -1.51 -14.99 -9.66
C SER A 174 -1.92 -14.15 -10.88
N TRP A 175 -1.13 -14.17 -11.96
CA TRP A 175 -1.47 -13.47 -13.21
C TRP A 175 -2.71 -14.04 -13.90
N ILE A 176 -2.86 -15.37 -13.96
CA ILE A 176 -4.06 -16.03 -14.49
C ILE A 176 -5.29 -15.66 -13.64
N MET A 177 -5.15 -15.63 -12.31
CA MET A 177 -6.23 -15.22 -11.42
C MET A 177 -6.63 -13.76 -11.60
N ARG A 178 -5.67 -12.85 -11.83
CA ARG A 178 -5.99 -11.45 -12.17
C ARG A 178 -6.80 -11.35 -13.46
N GLN A 179 -6.46 -12.11 -14.50
CA GLN A 179 -7.23 -12.13 -15.74
C GLN A 179 -8.68 -12.59 -15.51
N GLY A 180 -8.88 -13.63 -14.69
CA GLY A 180 -10.22 -14.12 -14.34
C GLY A 180 -11.01 -13.18 -13.43
N GLY A 181 -10.37 -12.61 -12.40
CA GLY A 181 -11.01 -11.74 -11.41
C GLY A 181 -11.28 -10.32 -11.88
N LEU A 182 -10.49 -9.81 -12.83
CA LEU A 182 -10.67 -8.50 -13.48
C LEU A 182 -11.43 -8.57 -14.80
N GLY A 183 -11.78 -9.78 -15.24
CA GLY A 183 -12.58 -10.00 -16.42
C GLY A 183 -13.98 -9.38 -16.32
N PRO A 184 -14.65 -9.12 -17.46
CA PRO A 184 -15.99 -8.57 -17.47
C PRO A 184 -16.96 -9.51 -16.73
N ARG A 185 -17.42 -9.12 -15.54
CA ARG A 185 -18.52 -9.82 -14.87
C ARG A 185 -19.81 -9.65 -15.69
N PRO A 186 -20.67 -10.68 -15.77
CA PRO A 186 -21.99 -10.51 -16.35
C PRO A 186 -22.68 -9.35 -15.64
N ARG A 187 -23.13 -8.38 -16.44
CA ARG A 187 -23.75 -7.15 -15.92
C ARG A 187 -25.01 -7.54 -15.17
N HIS A 188 -24.96 -7.58 -13.84
CA HIS A 188 -26.18 -7.50 -13.06
C HIS A 188 -26.86 -6.17 -13.42
N ASP A 189 -28.12 -6.31 -13.76
CA ASP A 189 -29.00 -5.44 -14.53
C ASP A 189 -28.73 -3.92 -14.52
N ARG A 190 -28.99 -3.29 -15.67
CA ARG A 190 -28.67 -1.89 -16.00
C ARG A 190 -29.29 -0.89 -15.00
N ARG A 191 -28.58 -0.59 -13.92
CA ARG A 191 -28.74 0.67 -13.14
C ARG A 191 -27.47 1.53 -13.12
N PHE A 192 -26.50 1.21 -13.97
CA PHE A 192 -25.38 2.07 -14.30
C PHE A 192 -25.80 3.03 -15.42
N GLY A 193 -26.45 4.14 -15.06
CA GLY A 193 -26.86 5.13 -16.06
C GLY A 193 -28.04 6.03 -15.72
N ARG A 194 -28.52 6.12 -14.47
CA ARG A 194 -29.36 7.27 -14.12
C ARG A 194 -28.46 8.49 -14.10
N ARG A 195 -28.51 9.28 -15.18
CA ARG A 195 -28.04 10.67 -15.20
C ARG A 195 -28.46 11.31 -13.87
N CYS A 196 -27.57 12.11 -13.26
CA CYS A 196 -28.00 13.02 -12.21
C CYS A 196 -29.30 13.70 -12.67
N PRO A 197 -30.37 13.71 -11.86
CA PRO A 197 -31.57 14.44 -12.24
C PRO A 197 -31.15 15.88 -12.58
N PRO A 198 -31.69 16.47 -13.66
CA PRO A 198 -31.38 17.84 -13.99
C PRO A 198 -31.68 18.72 -12.78
N ARG A 199 -30.82 19.71 -12.52
CA ARG A 199 -31.13 20.74 -11.53
C ARG A 199 -32.48 21.38 -11.90
N PRO A 200 -33.29 21.80 -10.92
CA PRO A 200 -34.58 22.42 -11.17
C PRO A 200 -34.51 23.74 -11.95
N ASP A 201 -33.32 24.22 -12.34
CA ASP A 201 -33.09 25.49 -13.03
C ASP A 201 -33.03 25.42 -14.57
N GLY A 202 -33.23 24.23 -15.17
CA GLY A 202 -33.38 24.08 -16.63
C GLY A 202 -32.13 24.40 -17.46
N ARG A 203 -30.95 24.64 -16.88
CA ARG A 203 -29.74 24.92 -17.67
C ARG A 203 -29.10 23.62 -18.17
N ARG A 204 -29.15 23.38 -19.49
CA ARG A 204 -28.34 22.35 -20.15
C ARG A 204 -26.87 22.76 -20.09
N GLN A 205 -25.98 21.89 -19.59
CA GLN A 205 -24.55 22.02 -19.85
C GLN A 205 -24.31 21.81 -21.34
N LEU A 206 -24.05 22.89 -22.09
CA LEU A 206 -23.24 22.76 -23.30
C LEU A 206 -21.81 22.46 -22.82
N HIS A 207 -21.31 21.29 -23.20
CA HIS A 207 -19.90 20.94 -23.05
C HIS A 207 -19.12 21.72 -24.12
N ASP A 208 -18.52 22.84 -23.73
CA ASP A 208 -17.47 23.50 -24.50
C ASP A 208 -16.11 22.94 -24.04
N PRO A 209 -15.33 22.24 -24.88
CA PRO A 209 -14.16 21.48 -24.44
C PRO A 209 -12.97 22.32 -23.96
N VAL A 210 -13.01 23.65 -24.09
CA VAL A 210 -11.81 24.50 -23.95
C VAL A 210 -11.78 25.30 -22.63
N ALA A 211 -12.88 25.42 -21.89
CA ALA A 211 -12.95 26.29 -20.69
C ALA A 211 -12.91 25.55 -19.33
N GLY A 212 -12.50 24.28 -19.29
CA GLY A 212 -12.59 23.42 -18.10
C GLY A 212 -11.40 23.40 -17.14
N ARG A 213 -10.40 24.30 -17.27
CA ARG A 213 -9.16 24.25 -16.46
C ARG A 213 -9.01 25.29 -15.34
N ALA A 214 -9.98 26.16 -15.08
CA ALA A 214 -9.75 27.28 -14.15
C ALA A 214 -10.75 27.48 -12.99
N ALA A 215 -11.78 26.63 -12.81
CA ALA A 215 -12.88 26.99 -11.90
C ALA A 215 -13.27 25.91 -10.87
N CYS A 216 -12.28 25.27 -10.22
CA CYS A 216 -12.53 24.44 -9.03
C CYS A 216 -11.60 24.75 -7.85
N ALA A 217 -11.02 25.96 -7.82
CA ALA A 217 -10.17 26.43 -6.72
C ALA A 217 -10.54 27.87 -6.36
N ALA A 218 -11.75 28.09 -5.84
CA ALA A 218 -12.11 29.26 -5.03
C ALA A 218 -13.61 29.22 -4.70
N ARG A 219 -13.98 28.64 -3.55
CA ARG A 219 -15.11 29.06 -2.70
C ARG A 219 -15.34 28.05 -1.59
N SER A 220 -14.51 28.15 -0.55
CA SER A 220 -14.90 27.93 0.85
C SER A 220 -13.63 27.96 1.66
N LEU A 221 -13.33 29.12 2.27
CA LEU A 221 -12.59 29.29 3.52
C LEU A 221 -12.55 30.81 3.75
N GLY A 222 -13.47 31.30 4.60
CA GLY A 222 -13.35 32.62 5.21
C GLY A 222 -12.29 32.58 6.32
N PRO A 223 -11.68 33.72 6.66
CA PRO A 223 -10.42 33.77 7.39
C PRO A 223 -10.63 33.59 8.89
N LEU A 224 -10.07 32.53 9.44
CA LEU A 224 -9.70 32.42 10.86
C LEU A 224 -8.18 32.37 10.90
N TRP A 225 -7.59 33.06 11.88
CA TRP A 225 -6.15 33.23 12.17
C TRP A 225 -5.51 34.48 11.55
N GLY A 226 -5.65 35.60 12.28
CA GLY A 226 -4.75 36.74 12.18
C GLY A 226 -3.47 36.47 12.97
N VAL A 227 -2.33 36.67 12.33
CA VAL A 227 -1.01 36.81 12.97
C VAL A 227 -0.39 38.11 12.42
N PRO A 228 0.07 39.04 13.26
CA PRO A 228 0.57 40.34 12.82
C PRO A 228 1.98 40.22 12.19
N SER A 229 2.24 41.04 11.18
CA SER A 229 3.55 41.14 10.50
C SER A 229 4.48 42.15 11.21
N PRO A 230 5.81 41.99 11.07
CA PRO A 230 6.80 42.74 11.84
C PRO A 230 7.12 44.11 11.21
N THR A 231 7.38 45.09 12.07
CA THR A 231 8.24 46.25 11.83
C THR A 231 9.21 46.34 12.99
#